data_AF-A0A7V3U5E7-F1
#
_entry.id   AF-A0A7V3U5E7-F1
#
_cell.length_a   1.000
_cell.length_b   1.000
_cell.length_c   1.000
_cell.angle_alpha   90.00
_cell.angle_beta   90.00
_cell.angle_gamma   90.00
#
_symmetry.space_group_name_H-M   'P 1'
#
loop_
_entity.id
_entity.type
_entity.pdbx_description
1 polymer ?
#
loop_
_entity_poly.entity_id
_entity_poly.type
_entity_poly.pdbx_seq_one_letter_code
_entity_poly.pdbx_strand_id
1 'polypeptide(L)' 'MVIIKIAEIYSQCARAVMRAGLWIDGDLSEGLPTVGDMLKEMTSGEFDGATYDKGWAARAKETLW' A
#
# COMPACT_ATOMS: atom_id res chain seq x y z
N MET A 1 2.77 -25.81 15.93
CA MET A 1 3.12 -24.38 15.78
C MET A 1 3.62 -24.17 14.36
N VAL A 2 2.95 -23.34 13.57
CA VAL A 2 3.38 -22.99 12.21
C VAL A 2 4.05 -21.63 12.29
N ILE A 3 5.29 -21.53 11.81
CA ILE A 3 5.99 -20.26 11.66
C ILE A 3 5.79 -19.82 10.20
N ILE A 4 5.08 -18.72 10.01
CA ILE A 4 4.92 -18.10 8.69
C ILE A 4 6.04 -17.09 8.51
N LYS A 5 6.81 -17.22 7.43
CA LYS A 5 7.78 -16.22 7.00
C LYS A 5 7.25 -15.55 5.73
N ILE A 6 7.32 -14.23 5.68
CA ILE A 6 7.02 -13.49 4.46
C ILE A 6 8.23 -13.67 3.54
N ALA A 7 8.01 -14.27 2.37
CA ALA A 7 9.05 -14.39 1.35
C ALA A 7 9.14 -13.09 0.53
N GLU A 8 8.00 -12.56 0.11
CA GLU A 8 7.91 -11.41 -0.79
C GLU A 8 6.64 -10.60 -0.49
N ILE A 9 6.70 -9.30 -0.79
CA ILE A 9 5.56 -8.38 -0.69
C ILE A 9 5.45 -7.65 -2.03
N TYR A 10 4.23 -7.56 -2.56
CA TYR A 10 3.95 -6.83 -3.79
C TYR A 10 2.85 -5.80 -3.54
N SER A 11 3.11 -4.54 -3.88
CA SER A 11 2.07 -3.51 -3.91
C SER A 11 1.14 -3.76 -5.10
N GLN A 12 -0.16 -3.82 -4.86
CA GLN A 12 -1.14 -3.90 -5.94
C GLN A 12 -1.53 -2.50 -6.44
N CYS A 13 -1.85 -2.40 -7.74
CA CYS A 13 -2.43 -1.18 -8.29
C CYS A 13 -3.78 -0.92 -7.62
N ALA A 14 -3.92 0.23 -6.96
CA ALA A 14 -5.14 0.60 -6.26
C ALA A 14 -6.39 0.57 -7.17
N ARG A 15 -6.26 0.88 -8.47
CA ARG A 15 -7.35 0.74 -9.45
C ARG A 15 -7.84 -0.70 -9.60
N ALA A 16 -6.93 -1.67 -9.61
CA ALA A 16 -7.27 -3.08 -9.76
C ALA A 16 -8.07 -3.58 -8.55
N VAL A 17 -7.61 -3.22 -7.34
CA VAL A 17 -8.28 -3.55 -6.09
C VAL A 17 -9.70 -3.01 -6.04
N MET A 18 -9.88 -1.73 -6.38
CA MET A 18 -11.21 -1.11 -6.42
C MET A 18 -12.12 -1.73 -7.48
N ARG A 19 -11.63 -1.96 -8.71
CA ARG A 19 -12.43 -2.55 -9.80
C ARG A 19 -12.83 -4.00 -9.54
N ALA A 20 -12.01 -4.72 -8.77
CA ALA A 20 -12.31 -6.09 -8.35
C ALA A 20 -13.32 -6.16 -7.19
N GLY A 21 -13.68 -5.02 -6.58
CA GLY A 21 -14.59 -4.98 -5.43
C GLY A 21 -14.02 -5.69 -4.20
N LEU A 22 -12.70 -5.67 -4.02
CA LEU A 22 -12.03 -6.26 -2.86
C LEU A 22 -11.95 -5.26 -1.70
N TRP A 23 -11.79 -5.76 -0.48
CA TRP A 23 -11.63 -4.97 0.76
C TRP A 23 -12.82 -4.04 1.04
N ILE A 24 -14.04 -4.58 0.97
CA ILE A 24 -15.30 -3.85 1.20
C ILE A 24 -15.67 -3.67 2.68
N ASP A 25 -14.98 -4.36 3.59
CA ASP A 25 -15.28 -4.37 5.04
C ASP A 25 -14.81 -3.09 5.78
N GLY A 26 -14.43 -2.05 5.04
CA GLY A 26 -13.93 -0.79 5.57
C GLY A 26 -12.42 -0.76 5.70
N ASP A 27 -11.92 0.09 6.61
CA ASP A 27 -10.49 0.22 6.86
C ASP A 27 -9.99 -0.87 7.82
N LEU A 28 -9.17 -1.78 7.29
CA LEU A 28 -8.50 -2.86 8.01
C LEU A 28 -6.97 -2.68 8.04
N SER A 29 -6.48 -1.45 7.85
CA SER A 29 -5.05 -1.15 7.75
C SER A 29 -4.32 -1.04 9.09
N GLU A 30 -5.02 -1.20 10.22
CA GLU A 30 -4.43 -1.07 11.55
C GLU A 30 -3.23 -2.02 11.73
N GLY A 31 -2.07 -1.45 12.07
CA GLY A 31 -0.83 -2.21 12.27
C GLY A 31 -0.13 -2.65 10.98
N LEU A 32 -0.64 -2.31 9.80
CA LEU A 32 0.01 -2.57 8.52
C LEU A 32 0.92 -1.40 8.09
N PRO A 33 2.03 -1.68 7.37
CA PRO A 33 2.85 -0.63 6.78
C PRO A 33 2.07 0.12 5.70
N THR A 34 2.40 1.41 5.53
CA THR A 34 1.85 2.19 4.41
C THR A 34 2.48 1.76 3.08
N VAL A 35 1.92 2.24 1.96
CA VAL A 35 2.54 2.04 0.64
C VAL A 35 3.90 2.73 0.56
N GLY A 36 4.02 3.94 1.10
CA GLY A 36 5.30 4.64 1.20
C GLY A 36 6.33 3.86 2.02
N ASP A 37 5.94 3.26 3.14
CA ASP A 37 6.82 2.43 3.97
C ASP A 37 7.33 1.21 3.18
N MET A 38 6.42 0.51 2.47
CA MET A 38 6.79 -0.63 1.63
C MET A 38 7.76 -0.23 0.52
N LEU A 39 7.50 0.88 -0.18
CA LEU A 39 8.37 1.36 -1.27
C LEU A 39 9.73 1.82 -0.75
N LYS A 40 9.76 2.47 0.41
CA LYS A 40 10.99 2.88 1.07
C LYS A 40 11.84 1.67 1.45
N GLU A 41 11.25 0.65 2.06
CA GLU A 41 11.97 -0.58 2.44
C GLU A 41 12.50 -1.32 1.21
N MET A 42 11.66 -1.49 0.18
CA MET A 42 12.06 -2.14 -1.09
C MET A 42 13.23 -1.45 -1.80
N THR A 43 13.34 -0.14 -1.63
CA THR A 43 14.40 0.67 -2.26
C THR A 43 15.56 0.96 -1.30
N SER A 44 15.63 0.28 -0.16
CA SER A 44 16.66 0.51 0.87
C SER A 44 16.77 1.97 1.30
N GLY A 45 15.65 2.69 1.32
CA GLY A 45 15.56 4.09 1.74
C GLY A 45 15.75 5.13 0.63
N GLU A 46 15.95 4.74 -0.62
CA GLU A 46 16.10 5.68 -1.75
C GLU A 46 14.78 6.42 -2.06
N PHE A 47 13.64 5.76 -1.85
CA PHE A 47 12.33 6.34 -2.08
C PHE A 47 11.80 7.11 -0.86
N ASP A 48 11.36 8.35 -1.08
CA ASP A 48 10.70 9.16 -0.05
C ASP A 48 9.22 8.73 0.14
N GLY A 49 9.04 7.64 0.89
CA GLY A 49 7.73 7.12 1.25
C GLY A 49 6.85 8.13 2.01
N ALA A 50 7.43 8.98 2.84
CA ALA A 50 6.68 9.93 3.66
C ALA A 50 6.04 11.03 2.82
N THR A 51 6.77 11.57 1.83
CA THR A 51 6.20 12.53 0.88
C THR A 51 5.16 11.86 -0.02
N TYR A 52 5.42 10.62 -0.44
CA TYR A 52 4.48 9.84 -1.24
C TYR A 52 3.13 9.66 -0.54
N ASP A 53 3.13 9.16 0.70
CA ASP A 53 1.88 8.92 1.45
C ASP A 53 1.11 10.20 1.73
N LYS A 54 1.81 11.31 2.05
CA LYS A 54 1.17 12.63 2.26
C LYS A 54 0.43 13.12 1.01
N GLY A 55 1.03 12.94 -0.17
CA GLY A 55 0.43 13.36 -1.44
C GLY A 55 -0.61 12.39 -1.99
N TRP A 56 -0.62 11.15 -1.51
CA TRP A 56 -1.39 10.06 -2.09
C TRP A 56 -2.90 10.31 -2.04
N ALA A 57 -3.45 10.73 -0.89
CA ALA A 57 -4.89 10.92 -0.73
C ALA A 57 -5.49 11.95 -1.72
N ALA A 58 -4.76 13.02 -2.01
CA ALA A 58 -5.18 14.03 -3.00
C ALA A 58 -5.10 13.47 -4.43
N ARG A 59 -3.98 12.84 -4.79
CA ARG A 59 -3.81 12.24 -6.13
C ARG A 59 -4.79 11.11 -6.41
N ALA A 60 -5.04 10.27 -5.41
CA ALA A 60 -5.99 9.17 -5.44
C ALA A 60 -7.38 9.66 -5.87
N LYS A 61 -7.84 10.77 -5.26
CA LYS A 61 -9.10 11.43 -5.60
C LYS A 61 -9.16 12.01 -7.00
N GLU A 62 -8.08 12.10 -7.76
CA GLU A 62 -8.11 12.63 -9.14
C GLU A 62 -7.83 11.53 -10.18
N THR A 63 -7.24 10.41 -9.75
CA THR A 63 -6.61 9.44 -10.65
C THR A 63 -7.07 8.00 -10.43
N LEU A 64 -8.06 7.74 -9.57
CA LEU A 64 -8.50 6.37 -9.28
C LEU A 64 -9.71 5.87 -10.11
N TRP A 65 -10.38 6.74 -10.88
CA TRP A 65 -11.41 6.32 -11.85
C TRP A 65 -10.79 5.99 -13.23
#